data_AF-A0A1A8DQQ9-F1
#
_entry.id   AF-A0A1A8DQQ9-F1
#
_cell.length_a   1.000
_cell.length_b   1.000
_cell.length_c   1.000
_cell.angle_alpha   90.00
_cell.angle_beta   90.00
_cell.angle_gamma   90.00
#
_symmetry.space_group_name_H-M   'P 1'
#
loop_
_entity.id
_entity.type
_entity.pdbx_description
1 polymer ?
#
loop_
_entity_poly.entity_id
_entity_poly.type
_entity_poly.pdbx_seq_one_letter_code
_entity_poly.pdbx_strand_id
1 'polypeptide(L)'
;WEREPETGFDPVRVTLATCSGGVLKCAGTRPNVRVNTEQQETTLQINGFSRADSGEYSVTVTDRTGANTSAHCIVREYEAVHHVSVSINVSHSLLVCSEAWGTDPIFSWLYEGGAITQTVGRVSADGTTLSVSLSPICGHFTCVVRNKLGDSSATYTAAPCKSEGRGMTVAVVCPVLLLLLLLCGGVLAFLLWRRRKHNNRGERLHEHVDDTI
;
A
#
# COMPACT_ATOMS: atom_id res chain seq x y z
N TRP A 1 2.83 -0.15 -27.16
CA TRP A 1 2.32 1.22 -26.97
C TRP A 1 1.23 1.43 -28.00
N GLU A 2 0.02 1.01 -27.67
CA GLU A 2 -1.13 1.14 -28.55
C GLU A 2 -1.97 2.27 -27.97
N ARG A 3 -1.96 3.43 -28.65
CA ARG A 3 -2.84 4.55 -28.31
C ARG A 3 -4.22 4.11 -28.76
N GLU A 4 -5.10 3.80 -27.81
CA GLU A 4 -6.52 3.73 -28.12
C GLU A 4 -6.95 5.10 -28.67
N PRO A 5 -7.58 5.15 -29.85
CA PRO A 5 -8.10 6.39 -30.38
C PRO A 5 -9.31 6.78 -29.54
N GLU A 6 -9.20 7.89 -28.80
CA GLU A 6 -10.39 8.48 -28.18
C GLU A 6 -11.37 8.84 -29.29
N THR A 7 -12.50 8.14 -29.27
CA THR A 7 -13.57 8.31 -30.24
C THR A 7 -14.39 9.54 -29.88
N GLY A 8 -14.50 10.49 -30.82
CA GLY A 8 -15.49 11.56 -30.73
C GLY A 8 -14.99 12.90 -31.23
N PHE A 9 -15.48 13.29 -32.41
CA PHE A 9 -15.24 14.54 -33.13
C PHE A 9 -13.87 14.68 -33.77
N ASP A 10 -13.85 15.12 -35.04
CA ASP A 10 -12.62 15.54 -35.70
C ASP A 10 -11.88 16.51 -34.78
N PRO A 11 -10.61 16.26 -34.43
CA PRO A 11 -9.88 17.13 -33.53
C PRO A 11 -9.76 18.51 -34.18
N VAL A 12 -10.55 19.46 -33.69
CA VAL A 12 -10.50 20.85 -34.14
C VAL A 12 -9.15 21.41 -33.70
N ARG A 13 -8.18 21.43 -34.63
CA ARG A 13 -6.90 22.11 -34.39
C ARG A 13 -7.13 23.60 -34.40
N VAL A 14 -6.81 24.23 -33.27
CA VAL A 14 -6.85 25.69 -33.12
C VAL A 14 -5.42 26.17 -32.92
N THR A 15 -4.98 27.10 -33.77
CA THR A 15 -3.71 27.80 -33.56
C THR A 15 -3.88 28.80 -32.42
N LEU A 16 -3.24 28.54 -31.29
CA LEU A 16 -3.31 29.40 -30.10
C LEU A 16 -2.42 30.63 -30.22
N ALA A 17 -1.26 30.48 -30.88
CA ALA A 17 -0.39 31.60 -31.18
C ALA A 17 0.56 31.31 -32.34
N THR A 18 0.99 32.38 -33.02
CA THR A 18 2.07 32.35 -34.01
C THR A 18 3.09 33.43 -33.69
N CYS A 19 4.37 33.07 -33.59
CA CYS A 19 5.47 33.98 -33.31
C CYS A 19 6.42 34.02 -34.51
N SER A 20 6.80 35.21 -34.98
CA SER A 20 7.75 35.36 -36.08
C SER A 20 9.18 35.54 -35.54
N GLY A 21 10.16 34.82 -36.10
CA GLY A 21 11.56 34.74 -35.66
C GLY A 21 12.40 36.03 -35.72
N GLY A 22 11.77 37.21 -35.76
CA GLY A 22 12.42 38.52 -35.70
C GLY A 22 11.69 39.56 -34.85
N VAL A 23 10.51 39.23 -34.30
CA VAL A 23 9.72 40.12 -33.45
C VAL A 23 9.31 39.33 -32.20
N LEU A 24 9.63 39.86 -31.01
CA LEU A 24 9.21 39.31 -29.70
C LEU A 24 7.68 39.38 -29.46
N LYS A 25 6.87 39.56 -30.53
CA LYS A 25 5.41 39.69 -30.45
C LYS A 25 4.77 38.54 -31.19
N CYS A 26 4.12 37.68 -30.43
CA CYS A 26 3.26 36.61 -30.94
C CYS A 26 1.83 37.14 -31.13
N ALA A 27 1.13 36.63 -32.14
CA ALA A 27 -0.31 36.89 -32.34
C ALA A 27 -1.13 35.71 -31.77
N GLY A 28 -2.16 35.98 -30.97
CA GLY A 28 -3.05 34.95 -30.38
C GLY A 28 -4.43 35.53 -30.09
N THR A 29 -5.47 34.89 -30.63
CA THR A 29 -6.84 35.42 -30.76
C THR A 29 -7.72 35.22 -29.52
N ARG A 30 -7.19 34.63 -28.44
CA ARG A 30 -7.91 34.43 -27.17
C ARG A 30 -7.38 35.38 -26.10
N PRO A 31 -8.25 36.10 -25.35
CA PRO A 31 -7.82 37.09 -24.34
C PRO A 31 -6.96 36.51 -23.22
N ASN A 32 -7.11 35.21 -22.95
CA ASN A 32 -6.48 34.54 -21.82
C ASN A 32 -5.19 33.79 -22.17
N VAL A 33 -4.81 33.76 -23.45
CA VAL A 33 -3.57 33.12 -23.91
C VAL A 33 -2.47 34.18 -24.05
N ARG A 34 -1.31 33.93 -23.42
CA ARG A 34 -0.12 34.77 -23.54
C ARG A 34 1.05 33.91 -23.99
N VAL A 35 1.87 34.45 -24.89
CA VAL A 35 3.11 33.80 -25.30
C VAL A 35 4.26 34.75 -25.03
N ASN A 36 5.27 34.25 -24.35
CA ASN A 36 6.53 34.94 -24.13
C ASN A 36 7.64 34.16 -24.82
N THR A 37 8.46 34.86 -25.60
CA THR A 37 9.61 34.29 -26.28
C THR A 37 10.83 34.99 -25.73
N GLU A 38 11.69 34.26 -25.04
CA GLU A 38 13.01 34.70 -24.59
C GLU A 38 14.08 34.05 -25.48
N GLN A 39 15.36 34.38 -25.29
CA GLN A 39 16.44 33.98 -26.20
C GLN A 39 16.57 32.45 -26.39
N GLN A 40 16.14 31.63 -25.42
CA GLN A 40 16.23 30.16 -25.48
C GLN A 40 14.93 29.44 -25.09
N GLU A 41 13.89 30.16 -24.71
CA GLU A 41 12.66 29.56 -24.19
C GLU A 41 11.45 30.27 -24.78
N THR A 42 10.44 29.50 -25.19
CA THR A 42 9.13 30.04 -25.54
C THR A 42 8.10 29.42 -24.61
N THR A 43 7.41 30.25 -23.85
CA THR A 43 6.39 29.84 -22.89
C THR A 43 5.01 30.22 -23.39
N LEU A 44 4.07 29.27 -23.32
CA LEU A 44 2.65 29.49 -23.55
C LEU A 44 1.95 29.47 -22.19
N GLN A 45 1.31 30.57 -21.82
CA GLN A 45 0.57 30.71 -20.58
C GLN A 45 -0.93 30.87 -20.89
N ILE A 46 -1.76 30.06 -20.22
CA ILE A 46 -3.22 30.15 -20.28
C ILE A 46 -3.70 30.61 -18.90
N ASN A 47 -4.24 31.82 -18.84
CA ASN A 47 -4.81 32.36 -17.61
C ASN A 47 -6.27 31.89 -17.45
N GLY A 48 -6.70 31.59 -16.23
CA GLY A 48 -8.07 31.15 -15.98
C GLY A 48 -8.41 29.84 -16.69
N PHE A 49 -7.52 28.84 -16.57
CA PHE A 49 -7.72 27.51 -17.14
C PHE A 49 -9.08 26.91 -16.76
N SER A 50 -9.75 26.31 -17.74
CA SER A 50 -11.03 25.61 -17.58
C SER A 50 -10.98 24.20 -18.20
N ARG A 51 -12.00 23.37 -17.93
CA ARG A 51 -12.13 22.05 -18.57
C ARG A 51 -12.06 22.10 -20.09
N ALA A 52 -12.59 23.16 -20.71
CA ALA A 52 -12.57 23.34 -22.16
C ALA A 52 -11.18 23.63 -22.74
N ASP A 53 -10.20 23.97 -21.89
CA ASP A 53 -8.80 24.15 -22.28
C ASP A 53 -7.99 22.85 -22.11
N SER A 54 -8.60 21.74 -21.68
CA SER A 54 -7.95 20.43 -21.70
C SER A 54 -7.83 19.92 -23.14
N GLY A 55 -6.75 19.19 -23.43
CA GLY A 55 -6.49 18.61 -24.74
C GLY A 55 -5.02 18.33 -25.01
N GLU A 56 -4.73 17.95 -26.25
CA GLU A 56 -3.37 17.82 -26.75
C GLU A 56 -2.87 19.17 -27.27
N TYR A 57 -1.77 19.63 -26.69
CA TYR A 57 -1.05 20.83 -27.09
C TYR A 57 0.17 20.41 -27.91
N SER A 58 0.35 21.05 -29.06
CA SER A 58 1.55 20.88 -29.88
C SER A 58 2.23 22.22 -30.11
N VAL A 59 3.54 22.27 -29.94
CA VAL A 59 4.38 23.38 -30.39
C VAL A 59 5.15 22.94 -31.61
N THR A 60 5.15 23.76 -32.66
CA THR A 60 5.94 23.53 -33.88
C THR A 60 6.88 24.70 -34.08
N VAL A 61 8.17 24.41 -34.20
CA VAL A 61 9.23 25.38 -34.49
C VAL A 61 9.73 25.12 -35.91
N THR A 62 9.71 26.17 -36.73
CA THR A 62 10.25 26.15 -38.08
C THR A 62 11.60 26.85 -38.10
N ASP A 63 12.64 26.17 -38.54
CA ASP A 63 13.97 26.78 -38.66
C ASP A 63 14.10 27.63 -39.94
N ARG A 64 15.25 28.29 -40.10
CA ARG A 64 15.57 29.13 -41.28
C ARG A 64 15.59 28.37 -42.61
N THR A 65 15.72 27.04 -42.58
CA THR A 65 15.69 26.17 -43.78
C THR A 65 14.28 25.72 -44.13
N GLY A 66 13.30 26.00 -43.27
CA GLY A 66 11.92 25.54 -43.39
C GLY A 66 11.66 24.18 -42.73
N ALA A 67 12.63 23.62 -42.01
CA ALA A 67 12.45 22.36 -41.31
C ALA A 67 11.63 22.55 -40.03
N ASN A 68 10.63 21.70 -39.84
CA ASN A 68 9.72 21.74 -38.70
C ASN A 68 10.14 20.73 -37.63
N THR A 69 10.28 21.17 -36.39
CA THR A 69 10.39 20.32 -35.20
C THR A 69 9.16 20.53 -34.33
N SER A 70 8.53 19.45 -33.86
CA SER A 70 7.34 19.55 -33.01
C SER A 70 7.49 18.79 -31.69
N ALA A 71 6.89 19.33 -30.64
CA ALA A 71 6.74 18.68 -29.34
C ALA A 71 5.27 18.70 -28.92
N HIS A 72 4.86 17.70 -28.13
CA HIS A 72 3.47 17.46 -27.74
C HIS A 72 3.34 17.32 -26.23
N CYS A 73 2.24 17.80 -25.67
CA CYS A 73 1.88 17.66 -24.26
C CYS A 73 0.37 17.44 -24.12
N ILE A 74 -0.05 16.57 -23.21
CA ILE A 74 -1.46 16.38 -22.89
C ILE A 74 -1.76 17.12 -21.59
N VAL A 75 -2.68 18.08 -21.66
CA VAL A 75 -3.18 18.81 -20.50
C VAL A 75 -4.60 18.33 -20.20
N ARG A 76 -4.83 17.86 -18.98
CA ARG A 76 -6.16 17.43 -18.52
C ARG A 76 -6.30 17.62 -17.03
N GLU A 77 -7.51 17.86 -16.59
CA GLU A 77 -7.86 17.86 -15.17
C GLU A 77 -7.73 16.44 -14.61
N TYR A 78 -7.13 16.32 -13.43
CA TYR A 78 -7.03 15.04 -12.74
C TYR A 78 -7.98 15.04 -11.56
N GLU A 79 -8.72 13.95 -11.42
CA GLU A 79 -9.56 13.66 -10.28
C GLU A 79 -8.87 12.63 -9.38
N ALA A 80 -8.84 12.90 -8.07
CA ALA A 80 -8.26 11.99 -7.09
C ALA A 80 -9.11 10.71 -6.99
N VAL A 81 -8.46 9.58 -6.72
CA VAL A 81 -9.18 8.31 -6.58
C VAL A 81 -10.09 8.35 -5.36
N HIS A 82 -11.35 7.92 -5.52
CA HIS A 82 -12.30 7.80 -4.43
C HIS A 82 -13.35 6.71 -4.71
N HIS A 83 -14.16 6.38 -3.69
CA HIS A 83 -15.29 5.43 -3.75
C HIS A 83 -14.95 4.01 -4.22
N VAL A 84 -13.70 3.57 -4.04
CA VAL A 84 -13.30 2.19 -4.32
C VAL A 84 -14.19 1.22 -3.54
N SER A 85 -14.73 0.22 -4.21
CA SER A 85 -15.50 -0.85 -3.60
C SER A 85 -15.00 -2.21 -4.07
N VAL A 86 -15.29 -3.26 -3.29
CA VAL A 86 -14.95 -4.63 -3.65
C VAL A 86 -16.20 -5.49 -3.56
N SER A 87 -16.48 -6.22 -4.63
CA SER A 87 -17.54 -7.22 -4.70
C SER A 87 -16.97 -8.62 -4.92
N ILE A 88 -17.74 -9.64 -4.54
CA ILE A 88 -17.35 -11.04 -4.71
C ILE A 88 -18.39 -11.81 -5.50
N ASN A 89 -17.93 -12.60 -6.47
CA ASN A 89 -18.68 -13.68 -7.08
C ASN A 89 -18.21 -15.00 -6.45
N VAL A 90 -18.97 -15.46 -5.44
CA VAL A 90 -18.62 -16.64 -4.64
C VAL A 90 -18.59 -17.92 -5.50
N SER A 91 -19.49 -18.05 -6.46
CA SER A 91 -19.57 -19.24 -7.33
C SER A 91 -18.33 -19.43 -8.19
N HIS A 92 -17.62 -18.34 -8.53
CA HIS A 92 -16.42 -18.36 -9.35
C HIS A 92 -15.14 -18.02 -8.57
N SER A 93 -15.22 -17.91 -7.23
CA SER A 93 -14.13 -17.45 -6.38
C SER A 93 -13.42 -16.18 -6.90
N LEU A 94 -14.20 -15.23 -7.42
CA LEU A 94 -13.67 -14.04 -8.10
C LEU A 94 -14.03 -12.79 -7.32
N LEU A 95 -13.03 -12.01 -6.91
CA LEU A 95 -13.24 -10.66 -6.40
C LEU A 95 -13.06 -9.64 -7.52
N VAL A 96 -13.90 -8.62 -7.51
CA VAL A 96 -13.90 -7.51 -8.47
C VAL A 96 -13.76 -6.22 -7.69
N CYS A 97 -12.76 -5.42 -8.05
CA CYS A 97 -12.61 -4.06 -7.57
C CYS A 97 -13.47 -3.15 -8.44
N SER A 98 -14.56 -2.66 -7.86
CA SER A 98 -15.58 -1.87 -8.54
C SER A 98 -15.50 -0.40 -8.13
N GLU A 99 -16.16 0.45 -8.93
CA GLU A 99 -16.47 1.85 -8.59
C GLU A 99 -15.26 2.71 -8.23
N ALA A 100 -14.08 2.43 -8.76
CA ALA A 100 -12.93 3.29 -8.56
C ALA A 100 -13.01 4.50 -9.50
N TRP A 101 -13.49 5.63 -8.98
CA TRP A 101 -13.51 6.90 -9.69
C TRP A 101 -12.11 7.52 -9.67
N GLY A 102 -11.87 8.44 -10.60
CA GLY A 102 -10.59 9.15 -10.71
C GLY A 102 -9.96 9.00 -12.10
N THR A 103 -8.90 9.77 -12.33
CA THR A 103 -8.19 9.80 -13.62
C THR A 103 -7.01 8.83 -13.63
N ASP A 104 -6.87 8.05 -14.71
CA ASP A 104 -5.81 7.06 -14.95
C ASP A 104 -5.54 6.14 -13.72
N PRO A 105 -6.56 5.45 -13.17
CA PRO A 105 -6.38 4.62 -11.98
C PRO A 105 -5.52 3.38 -12.25
N ILE A 106 -4.67 3.03 -11.28
CA ILE A 106 -3.85 1.81 -11.27
C ILE A 106 -4.33 0.92 -10.13
N PHE A 107 -4.71 -0.31 -10.44
CA PHE A 107 -5.27 -1.27 -9.50
C PHE A 107 -4.22 -2.25 -9.00
N SER A 108 -4.34 -2.62 -7.72
CA SER A 108 -3.51 -3.64 -7.09
C SER A 108 -4.28 -4.34 -5.98
N TRP A 109 -3.84 -5.54 -5.62
CA TRP A 109 -4.48 -6.35 -4.59
C TRP A 109 -3.50 -6.75 -3.50
N LEU A 110 -4.02 -6.80 -2.27
CA LEU A 110 -3.33 -7.28 -1.10
C LEU A 110 -4.15 -8.36 -0.39
N TYR A 111 -3.47 -9.35 0.19
CA TYR A 111 -4.05 -10.37 1.06
C TYR A 111 -3.36 -10.30 2.43
N GLU A 112 -4.14 -10.11 3.50
CA GLU A 112 -3.62 -9.88 4.86
C GLU A 112 -2.57 -8.75 4.91
N GLY A 113 -2.74 -7.72 4.07
CA GLY A 113 -1.81 -6.60 3.91
C GLY A 113 -0.55 -6.90 3.09
N GLY A 114 -0.32 -8.16 2.69
CA GLY A 114 0.79 -8.58 1.85
C GLY A 114 0.42 -8.71 0.37
N ALA A 115 1.43 -8.86 -0.50
CA ALA A 115 1.20 -9.09 -1.92
C ALA A 115 0.49 -10.43 -2.18
N ILE A 116 -0.37 -10.49 -3.21
CA ILE A 116 -1.01 -11.74 -3.64
C ILE A 116 0.05 -12.73 -4.13
N THR A 117 0.11 -13.89 -3.49
CA THR A 117 0.93 -15.02 -3.92
C THR A 117 0.12 -15.96 -4.83
N GLN A 118 0.82 -16.82 -5.58
CA GLN A 118 0.17 -17.84 -6.43
C GLN A 118 -0.71 -18.82 -5.63
N THR A 119 -0.44 -19.00 -4.33
CA THR A 119 -1.26 -19.82 -3.43
C THR A 119 -2.57 -19.14 -3.05
N VAL A 120 -2.59 -17.82 -2.98
CA VAL A 120 -3.80 -17.04 -2.65
C VAL A 120 -4.67 -16.90 -3.89
N GLY A 121 -4.07 -16.58 -5.04
CA GLY A 121 -4.81 -16.40 -6.28
C GLY A 121 -4.00 -15.74 -7.38
N ARG A 122 -4.71 -15.29 -8.43
CA ARG A 122 -4.13 -14.62 -9.58
C ARG A 122 -4.90 -13.34 -9.91
N VAL A 123 -4.17 -12.23 -10.00
CA VAL A 123 -4.70 -10.92 -10.40
C VAL A 123 -4.78 -10.84 -11.93
N SER A 124 -5.81 -10.19 -12.47
CA SER A 124 -5.94 -9.91 -13.90
C SER A 124 -4.87 -8.92 -14.40
N ALA A 125 -4.68 -8.84 -15.72
CA ALA A 125 -3.66 -7.99 -16.31
C ALA A 125 -3.90 -6.49 -16.07
N ASP A 126 -5.16 -6.08 -16.01
CA ASP A 126 -5.62 -4.71 -15.68
C ASP A 126 -5.70 -4.45 -14.17
N GLY A 127 -5.48 -5.47 -13.33
CA GLY A 127 -5.50 -5.37 -11.87
C GLY A 127 -6.91 -5.32 -11.25
N THR A 128 -7.98 -5.25 -12.04
CA THR A 128 -9.35 -5.01 -11.55
C THR A 128 -9.97 -6.23 -10.87
N THR A 129 -9.49 -7.43 -11.17
CA THR A 129 -10.04 -8.68 -10.63
C THR A 129 -8.99 -9.59 -10.01
N LEU A 130 -9.42 -10.35 -9.01
CA LEU A 130 -8.62 -11.36 -8.32
C LEU A 130 -9.37 -12.70 -8.34
N SER A 131 -8.82 -13.68 -9.05
CA SER A 131 -9.29 -15.07 -9.00
C SER A 131 -8.63 -15.77 -7.82
N VAL A 132 -9.41 -16.11 -6.79
CA VAL A 132 -8.94 -16.69 -5.53
C VAL A 132 -8.86 -18.21 -5.65
N SER A 133 -7.72 -18.76 -5.26
CA SER A 133 -7.45 -20.22 -5.25
C SER A 133 -7.67 -20.86 -3.88
N LEU A 134 -7.82 -20.07 -2.81
CA LEU A 134 -8.11 -20.57 -1.48
C LEU A 134 -9.52 -21.19 -1.39
N SER A 135 -9.61 -22.39 -0.83
CA SER A 135 -10.88 -23.09 -0.59
C SER A 135 -10.90 -23.67 0.84
N PRO A 136 -11.79 -23.20 1.73
CA PRO A 136 -12.71 -22.09 1.54
C PRO A 136 -11.99 -20.74 1.43
N ILE A 137 -12.64 -19.76 0.80
CA ILE A 137 -12.16 -18.36 0.80
C ILE A 137 -12.16 -17.87 2.24
N CYS A 138 -11.02 -17.37 2.72
CA CYS A 138 -10.85 -16.88 4.08
C CYS A 138 -9.88 -15.70 4.09
N GLY A 139 -9.90 -14.92 5.18
CA GLY A 139 -8.99 -13.77 5.38
C GLY A 139 -9.49 -12.44 4.78
N HIS A 140 -8.56 -11.49 4.61
CA HIS A 140 -8.84 -10.12 4.17
C HIS A 140 -8.21 -9.82 2.82
N PHE A 141 -9.03 -9.41 1.85
CA PHE A 141 -8.60 -9.06 0.50
C PHE A 141 -8.82 -7.57 0.27
N THR A 142 -7.76 -6.81 0.05
CA THR A 142 -7.83 -5.36 -0.12
C THR A 142 -7.47 -4.98 -1.55
N CYS A 143 -8.38 -4.31 -2.25
CA CYS A 143 -8.06 -3.63 -3.49
C CYS A 143 -7.55 -2.23 -3.16
N VAL A 144 -6.37 -1.87 -3.68
CA VAL A 144 -5.78 -0.55 -3.57
C VAL A 144 -5.71 0.06 -4.96
N VAL A 145 -6.35 1.20 -5.12
CA VAL A 145 -6.39 1.96 -6.37
C VAL A 145 -5.64 3.26 -6.19
N ARG A 146 -4.72 3.54 -7.10
CA ARG A 146 -3.80 4.68 -7.01
C ARG A 146 -3.81 5.50 -8.27
N ASN A 147 -3.60 6.80 -8.14
CA ASN A 147 -3.21 7.65 -9.25
C ASN A 147 -2.19 8.69 -8.77
N LYS A 148 -1.85 9.65 -9.63
CA LYS A 148 -0.85 10.68 -9.32
C LYS A 148 -1.24 11.63 -8.18
N LEU A 149 -2.51 11.65 -7.78
CA LEU A 149 -3.03 12.52 -6.72
C LEU A 149 -3.16 11.81 -5.37
N GLY A 150 -3.11 10.48 -5.33
CA GLY A 150 -3.19 9.70 -4.10
C GLY A 150 -3.72 8.29 -4.32
N ASP A 151 -4.19 7.69 -3.22
CA ASP A 151 -4.72 6.33 -3.21
C ASP A 151 -6.03 6.22 -2.41
N SER A 152 -6.84 5.24 -2.79
CA SER A 152 -8.05 4.82 -2.08
C SER A 152 -8.12 3.29 -2.13
N SER A 153 -8.75 2.68 -1.13
CA SER A 153 -8.83 1.23 -1.04
C SER A 153 -10.13 0.76 -0.42
N ALA A 154 -10.51 -0.47 -0.76
CA ALA A 154 -11.58 -1.18 -0.06
C ALA A 154 -11.19 -2.63 0.19
N THR A 155 -11.70 -3.17 1.30
CA THR A 155 -11.37 -4.51 1.77
C THR A 155 -12.63 -5.37 1.79
N TYR A 156 -12.54 -6.55 1.17
CA TYR A 156 -13.47 -7.64 1.37
C TYR A 156 -12.96 -8.56 2.49
N THR A 157 -13.80 -8.76 3.50
CA THR A 157 -13.50 -9.61 4.65
C THR A 157 -14.27 -10.92 4.53
N ALA A 158 -13.56 -12.01 4.24
CA ALA A 158 -14.10 -13.36 4.30
C ALA A 158 -14.08 -13.90 5.74
N ALA A 159 -14.52 -15.15 5.92
CA ALA A 159 -14.41 -15.82 7.21
C ALA A 159 -12.93 -15.92 7.65
N PRO A 160 -12.62 -15.93 8.96
CA PRO A 160 -11.26 -16.13 9.44
C PRO A 160 -10.68 -17.44 8.92
N CYS A 161 -9.42 -17.41 8.48
CA CYS A 161 -8.72 -18.65 8.14
C CYS A 161 -8.53 -19.50 9.39
N LYS A 162 -8.70 -20.82 9.27
CA LYS A 162 -8.37 -21.73 10.38
C LYS A 162 -6.87 -21.60 10.63
N SER A 163 -6.50 -21.00 11.76
CA SER A 163 -5.12 -21.03 12.23
C SER A 163 -4.78 -22.48 12.51
N GLU A 164 -3.86 -23.07 11.76
CA GLU A 164 -3.23 -24.32 12.18
C GLU A 164 -2.48 -24.00 13.48
N GLY A 165 -3.09 -24.37 14.60
CA GLY A 165 -2.73 -23.91 15.93
C GLY A 165 -1.37 -24.43 16.36
N ARG A 166 -0.29 -23.76 15.93
CA ARG A 166 1.04 -23.93 16.51
C ARG A 166 1.21 -22.94 17.67
N GLY A 167 0.36 -23.11 18.68
CA GLY A 167 0.24 -22.17 19.79
C GLY A 167 -0.35 -22.81 21.04
N MET A 168 0.07 -24.03 21.39
CA MET A 168 -0.32 -24.66 22.65
C MET A 168 0.83 -25.49 23.24
N THR A 169 1.96 -24.87 23.52
CA THR A 169 2.98 -25.48 24.40
C THR A 169 3.33 -24.62 25.61
N VAL A 170 2.93 -23.34 25.65
CA VAL A 170 3.27 -22.45 26.77
C VAL A 170 2.37 -22.70 28.00
N ALA A 171 1.09 -23.01 27.78
CA ALA A 171 0.11 -23.11 28.87
C ALA A 171 0.32 -24.30 29.82
N VAL A 172 0.92 -25.40 29.37
CA VAL A 172 1.17 -26.60 30.20
C VAL A 172 2.57 -26.57 30.83
N VAL A 173 3.54 -25.98 30.15
CA VAL A 173 4.94 -25.95 30.63
C VAL A 173 5.07 -25.09 31.89
N CYS A 174 4.37 -23.96 31.96
CA CYS A 174 4.45 -23.04 33.10
C CYS A 174 3.93 -23.65 34.43
N PRO A 175 2.73 -24.25 34.51
CA PRO A 175 2.25 -24.86 35.75
C PRO A 175 3.04 -26.11 36.15
N VAL A 176 3.51 -26.91 35.19
CA VAL A 176 4.35 -28.10 35.50
C VAL A 176 5.72 -27.68 36.05
N LEU A 177 6.35 -26.65 35.46
CA LEU A 177 7.62 -26.11 35.96
C LEU A 177 7.46 -25.48 37.35
N LEU A 178 6.38 -24.72 37.59
CA LEU A 178 6.06 -24.14 38.90
C LEU A 178 5.84 -25.22 39.95
N LEU A 179 5.11 -26.30 39.62
CA LEU A 179 4.90 -27.42 40.54
C LEU A 179 6.23 -28.12 40.88
N LEU A 180 7.10 -28.34 39.90
CA LEU A 180 8.43 -28.92 40.11
C LEU A 180 9.30 -28.03 41.01
N LEU A 181 9.28 -26.71 40.81
CA LEU A 181 10.03 -25.76 41.65
C LEU A 181 9.53 -25.76 43.10
N LEU A 182 8.20 -25.83 43.32
CA LEU A 182 7.62 -25.92 44.66
C LEU A 182 7.99 -27.23 45.38
N LEU A 183 7.96 -28.36 44.67
CA LEU A 183 8.36 -29.66 45.22
C LEU A 183 9.85 -29.67 45.57
N CYS A 184 10.71 -29.21 44.67
CA CYS A 184 12.16 -29.10 44.91
C CYS A 184 12.48 -28.16 46.08
N GLY A 185 11.83 -26.99 46.12
CA GLY A 185 11.97 -26.03 47.22
C GLY A 185 11.53 -26.61 48.58
N GLY A 186 10.41 -27.33 48.61
CA GLY A 186 9.91 -28.01 49.81
C GLY A 186 10.87 -29.09 50.32
N VAL A 187 11.43 -29.91 49.43
CA VAL A 187 12.42 -30.95 49.80
C VAL A 187 13.70 -30.32 50.34
N LEU A 188 14.22 -29.27 49.69
CA LEU A 188 15.40 -28.56 50.18
C LEU A 188 15.16 -27.95 51.56
N ALA A 189 14.02 -27.29 51.77
CA ALA A 189 13.65 -26.75 53.07
C ALA A 189 13.57 -27.83 54.15
N PHE A 190 12.99 -29.00 53.82
CA PHE A 190 12.93 -30.14 54.73
C PHE A 190 14.31 -30.70 55.08
N LEU A 191 15.20 -30.84 54.10
CA LEU A 191 16.58 -31.31 54.32
C LEU A 191 17.39 -30.31 55.16
N LEU A 192 17.25 -29.01 54.91
CA LEU A 192 17.88 -27.96 55.71
C LEU A 192 17.34 -27.93 57.13
N TRP A 193 16.01 -28.08 57.32
CA TRP A 193 15.41 -28.19 58.64
C TRP A 193 15.88 -29.44 59.39
N ARG A 194 15.98 -30.59 58.71
CA ARG A 194 16.50 -31.83 59.28
C ARG A 194 17.98 -31.70 59.67
N ARG A 195 18.80 -31.03 58.84
CA ARG A 195 20.20 -30.72 59.17
C ARG A 195 20.30 -29.80 60.38
N ARG A 196 19.53 -28.71 60.44
CA ARG A 196 19.48 -27.82 61.62
C ARG A 196 19.05 -28.56 62.88
N LYS A 197 18.02 -29.40 62.80
CA LYS A 197 17.55 -30.22 63.93
C LYS A 197 18.62 -31.21 64.41
N HIS A 198 19.46 -31.73 63.50
CA HIS A 198 20.57 -32.60 63.86
C HIS A 198 21.74 -31.81 64.46
N ASN A 199 22.03 -30.61 63.96
CA ASN A 199 23.07 -29.73 64.50
C ASN A 199 22.72 -29.28 65.93
N ASN A 200 21.46 -28.88 66.17
CA ASN A 200 20.95 -28.53 67.51
C ASN A 200 20.85 -29.75 68.46
N ARG A 201 21.00 -30.97 67.95
CA ARG A 201 21.16 -32.18 68.80
C ARG A 201 22.63 -32.46 69.13
N GLY A 202 23.57 -31.99 68.32
CA GLY A 202 25.01 -32.06 68.60
C GLY A 202 25.47 -31.05 69.65
N GLU A 203 24.94 -29.82 69.62
CA GLU A 203 25.32 -28.77 70.60
C GLU A 203 24.90 -29.10 72.04
N ARG A 204 23.79 -29.83 72.24
CA ARG A 204 23.35 -30.28 73.57
C ARG A 204 24.25 -31.34 74.23
N LEU A 205 25.18 -31.95 73.49
CA LEU A 205 26.17 -32.87 74.07
C LEU A 205 27.48 -32.16 74.47
N HIS A 206 27.72 -30.93 74.00
CA HIS A 206 28.94 -30.18 74.35
C HIS A 206 28.74 -29.22 75.53
N GLU A 207 27.52 -28.71 75.74
CA GLU A 207 27.19 -27.89 76.93
C GLU A 207 27.19 -28.69 78.25
N HIS A 208 27.16 -30.02 78.20
CA HIS A 208 27.05 -30.86 79.40
C HIS A 208 28.39 -31.42 79.91
N VAL A 209 29.52 -31.05 79.29
CA VAL A 209 30.87 -31.57 79.65
C VAL A 209 31.78 -30.52 80.28
N ASP A 210 31.46 -29.22 80.20
CA ASP A 210 32.25 -28.15 80.86
C ASP A 210 31.73 -27.71 82.23
N ASP A 211 30.65 -28.33 82.74
CA ASP A 211 30.18 -28.16 84.13
C ASP A 211 30.27 -29.50 84.89
N THR A 212 31.48 -30.03 85.07
CA THR A 212 31.73 -30.98 86.17
C THR A 212 33.19 -30.86 86.65
N ILE A 213 33.36 -30.07 87.71
CA ILE A 213 34.37 -30.25 88.76
C ILE A 213 34.04 -31.53 89.53
#